data_AF-A0A5N6E353-F1
#
_entry.id   AF-A0A5N6E353-F1
#
_cell.length_a   1.000
_cell.length_b   1.000
_cell.length_c   1.000
_cell.angle_alpha   90.00
_cell.angle_beta   90.00
_cell.angle_gamma   90.00
#
_symmetry.space_group_name_H-M   'P 1'
#
loop_
_entity.id
_entity.type
_entity.pdbx_description
1 polymer ?
#
loop_
_entity_poly.entity_id
_entity_poly.type
_entity_poly.pdbx_seq_one_letter_code
_entity_poly.pdbx_strand_id
1 'polypeptide(L)'
;MESSPHWTHLPFLLASAGEVLAAGVVLPIVCLACVMLRFLARGKQKVRLGLDDWLLVPAAIMVTGMGICFIYGYSVHVMGYPTPYPVSDDPKKALAKYNRAYETEAKIEFYFQLFMIAAYGFIKSSIILFYRRIFVSNTKSRFAIISNICLAVTVVWAVAFFLLFLFGCKTKVYLHWAPIQEVRDKCGDPLAAESALVISDLITDLAILLLPFPKIWTLQMSVRRKIALSCIFGVGLMALSASVVRLAIYLIVFLVGYEAGYDPDRESPLPYLVKSYGLTVQKPLPQCSGGA
;
A
#
# COMPACT_ATOMS: atom_id res chain seq x y z
N MET A 1 -39.05 -3.37 -11.85
CA MET A 1 -37.77 -2.71 -12.17
C MET A 1 -37.12 -2.36 -10.85
N GLU A 2 -36.34 -3.28 -10.29
CA GLU A 2 -35.36 -2.95 -9.27
C GLU A 2 -34.21 -3.92 -9.49
N SER A 3 -33.08 -3.37 -9.90
CA SER A 3 -31.89 -4.07 -10.34
C SER A 3 -31.34 -4.93 -9.20
N SER A 4 -31.28 -6.24 -9.45
CA SER A 4 -30.56 -7.21 -8.63
C SER A 4 -29.12 -6.73 -8.36
N PRO A 5 -28.59 -6.87 -7.13
CA PRO A 5 -27.18 -6.66 -6.90
C PRO A 5 -26.39 -7.71 -7.67
N HIS A 6 -25.69 -7.28 -8.72
CA HIS A 6 -24.72 -8.10 -9.44
C HIS A 6 -23.55 -8.38 -8.49
N TRP A 7 -23.36 -9.64 -8.11
CA TRP A 7 -22.12 -10.08 -7.49
C TRP A 7 -21.01 -10.04 -8.55
N THR A 8 -20.29 -8.92 -8.61
CA THR A 8 -19.06 -8.83 -9.39
C THR A 8 -17.99 -9.66 -8.69
N HIS A 9 -17.59 -10.76 -9.32
CA HIS A 9 -16.29 -11.37 -9.05
C HIS A 9 -15.23 -10.27 -9.07
N LEU A 10 -14.41 -10.18 -8.04
CA LEU A 10 -13.28 -9.27 -8.05
C LEU A 10 -12.41 -9.62 -9.26
N PRO A 11 -12.01 -8.66 -10.09
CA PRO A 11 -11.23 -8.94 -11.30
C PRO A 11 -9.79 -9.39 -10.99
N PHE A 12 -9.45 -9.64 -9.72
CA PHE A 12 -8.13 -10.00 -9.24
C PHE A 12 -8.24 -11.08 -8.15
N LEU A 13 -7.33 -12.04 -8.18
CA LEU A 13 -7.17 -13.08 -7.17
C LEU A 13 -6.68 -12.44 -5.86
N LEU A 14 -7.18 -12.93 -4.72
CA LEU A 14 -6.63 -12.54 -3.42
C LEU A 14 -5.20 -13.08 -3.29
N ALA A 15 -4.32 -12.28 -2.68
CA ALA A 15 -2.94 -12.69 -2.47
C ALA A 15 -2.90 -13.90 -1.52
N SER A 16 -2.38 -15.02 -2.02
CA SER A 16 -2.12 -16.21 -1.22
C SER A 16 -1.02 -15.96 -0.18
N ALA A 17 -1.01 -16.74 0.90
CA ALA A 17 0.03 -16.68 1.93
C ALA A 17 1.45 -16.79 1.35
N GLY A 18 1.63 -17.61 0.30
CA GLY A 18 2.90 -17.74 -0.40
C GLY A 18 3.32 -16.47 -1.13
N GLU A 19 2.39 -15.76 -1.76
CA GLU A 19 2.65 -14.49 -2.44
C GLU A 19 2.98 -13.36 -1.44
N VAL A 20 2.29 -13.31 -0.30
CA VAL A 20 2.60 -12.36 0.77
C VAL A 20 4.01 -12.57 1.30
N LEU A 21 4.39 -13.82 1.58
CA LEU A 21 5.75 -14.15 2.02
C LEU A 21 6.80 -13.81 0.95
N ALA A 22 6.52 -14.16 -0.32
CA ALA A 22 7.40 -13.85 -1.43
C ALA A 22 7.61 -12.33 -1.57
N ALA A 23 6.54 -11.53 -1.49
CA ALA A 23 6.64 -10.08 -1.51
C ALA A 23 7.46 -9.53 -0.33
N GLY A 24 7.23 -10.05 0.88
CA GLY A 24 7.93 -9.66 2.10
C GLY A 24 9.44 -9.95 2.09
N VAL A 25 9.89 -10.95 1.34
CA VAL A 25 11.31 -11.35 1.26
C VAL A 25 11.98 -10.81 0.00
N VAL A 26 11.38 -11.01 -1.17
CA VAL A 26 12.02 -10.73 -2.46
C VAL A 26 12.16 -9.23 -2.68
N LEU A 27 11.12 -8.43 -2.41
CA LEU A 27 11.15 -7.00 -2.71
C LEU A 27 12.20 -6.24 -1.89
N PRO A 28 12.34 -6.46 -0.55
CA PRO A 28 13.43 -5.85 0.20
C PRO A 28 14.82 -6.30 -0.24
N ILE A 29 15.01 -7.59 -0.57
CA ILE A 29 16.31 -8.09 -1.06
C ILE A 29 16.69 -7.41 -2.37
N VAL A 30 15.75 -7.32 -3.32
CA VAL A 30 15.97 -6.60 -4.57
C VAL A 30 16.28 -5.13 -4.32
N CYS A 31 15.56 -4.47 -3.40
CA CYS A 31 15.82 -3.09 -3.01
C CYS A 31 17.24 -2.90 -2.46
N LEU A 32 17.66 -3.74 -1.52
CA LEU A 32 19.01 -3.70 -0.93
C LEU A 32 20.09 -3.97 -1.99
N ALA A 33 19.88 -4.94 -2.86
CA ALA A 33 20.78 -5.23 -3.97
C ALA A 33 20.90 -4.04 -4.94
N CYS A 34 19.79 -3.39 -5.29
CA CYS A 34 19.79 -2.20 -6.14
C CYS A 34 20.54 -1.02 -5.49
N VAL A 35 20.33 -0.78 -4.18
CA VAL A 35 21.03 0.28 -3.45
C VAL A 35 22.52 -0.04 -3.37
N MET A 36 22.90 -1.27 -3.02
CA MET A 36 24.31 -1.70 -2.98
C MET A 36 24.97 -1.56 -4.35
N LEU A 37 24.32 -2.03 -5.42
CA LEU A 37 24.82 -1.91 -6.79
C LEU A 37 25.02 -0.45 -7.18
N ARG A 38 24.13 0.45 -6.76
CA ARG A 38 24.26 1.90 -7.01
C ARG A 38 25.52 2.47 -6.35
N PHE A 39 25.78 2.15 -5.09
CA PHE A 39 26.99 2.59 -4.39
C PHE A 39 28.26 2.02 -5.05
N LEU A 40 28.26 0.73 -5.39
CA LEU A 40 29.38 0.08 -6.08
C LEU A 40 29.64 0.69 -7.47
N ALA A 41 28.59 0.94 -8.25
CA ALA A 41 28.70 1.56 -9.57
C ALA A 41 29.27 2.97 -9.48
N ARG A 42 28.81 3.78 -8.52
CA ARG A 42 29.35 5.14 -8.30
C ARG A 42 30.79 5.14 -7.80
N GLY A 43 31.14 4.19 -6.93
CA GLY A 43 32.51 3.97 -6.49
C GLY A 43 33.44 3.66 -7.67
N LYS A 44 33.03 2.72 -8.55
CA LYS A 44 33.78 2.37 -9.77
C LYS A 44 33.89 3.53 -10.76
N GLN A 45 32.84 4.33 -10.89
CA GLN A 45 32.85 5.52 -11.76
C GLN A 45 33.57 6.72 -11.14
N LYS A 46 34.07 6.61 -9.90
CA LYS A 46 34.69 7.71 -9.12
C LYS A 46 33.81 8.98 -9.06
N VAL A 47 32.49 8.80 -9.08
CA VAL A 47 31.53 9.89 -8.98
C VAL A 47 31.29 10.18 -7.50
N ARG A 48 31.36 11.46 -7.11
CA ARG A 48 31.10 11.88 -5.71
C ARG A 48 29.70 11.41 -5.27
N LEU A 49 29.58 10.89 -4.05
CA LEU A 49 28.28 10.54 -3.48
C LEU A 49 27.50 11.82 -3.18
N GLY A 50 26.27 11.90 -3.64
CA GLY A 50 25.38 13.04 -3.38
C GLY A 50 24.39 12.76 -2.27
N LEU A 51 23.64 13.80 -1.86
CA LEU A 51 22.48 13.63 -0.99
C LEU A 51 21.43 12.68 -1.62
N ASP A 52 21.36 12.63 -2.96
CA ASP A 52 20.52 11.70 -3.69
C ASP A 52 20.82 10.23 -3.35
N ASP A 53 22.09 9.90 -3.12
CA ASP A 53 22.51 8.53 -2.82
C ASP A 53 22.31 8.19 -1.34
N TRP A 54 22.58 9.15 -0.44
CA TRP A 54 22.43 8.95 0.99
C TRP A 54 20.98 8.79 1.44
N LEU A 55 20.03 9.42 0.76
CA LEU A 55 18.59 9.25 1.06
C LEU A 55 18.08 7.84 0.73
N LEU A 56 18.78 7.07 -0.12
CA LEU A 56 18.37 5.70 -0.45
C LEU A 56 18.68 4.71 0.68
N VAL A 57 19.62 5.03 1.57
CA VAL A 57 19.96 4.17 2.72
C VAL A 57 18.79 4.08 3.72
N PRO A 58 18.27 5.20 4.28
CA PRO A 58 17.09 5.12 5.15
C PRO A 58 15.86 4.62 4.40
N ALA A 59 15.70 4.91 3.11
CA ALA A 59 14.63 4.32 2.31
C ALA A 59 14.68 2.78 2.30
N ALA A 60 15.86 2.19 2.06
CA ALA A 60 16.03 0.75 2.06
C ALA A 60 15.76 0.12 3.43
N ILE A 61 16.11 0.81 4.51
CA ILE A 61 15.78 0.38 5.88
C ILE A 61 14.25 0.35 6.07
N MET A 62 13.54 1.40 5.65
CA MET A 62 12.08 1.45 5.75
C MET A 62 11.40 0.37 4.90
N VAL A 63 11.86 0.14 3.66
CA VAL A 63 11.37 -0.95 2.79
C VAL A 63 11.64 -2.32 3.42
N THR A 64 12.77 -2.49 4.09
CA THR A 64 13.05 -3.73 4.86
C THR A 64 12.08 -3.88 6.02
N GLY A 65 11.75 -2.79 6.72
CA GLY A 65 10.70 -2.76 7.75
C GLY A 65 9.34 -3.22 7.22
N MET A 66 8.95 -2.76 6.03
CA MET A 66 7.72 -3.22 5.35
C MET A 66 7.75 -4.73 5.09
N GLY A 67 8.89 -5.26 4.64
CA GLY A 67 9.06 -6.71 4.44
C GLY A 67 8.92 -7.52 5.73
N ILE A 68 9.49 -7.03 6.83
CA ILE A 68 9.36 -7.64 8.15
C ILE A 68 7.88 -7.68 8.60
N CYS A 69 7.11 -6.63 8.33
CA CYS A 69 5.67 -6.61 8.60
C CYS A 69 4.94 -7.75 7.86
N PHE A 70 5.22 -7.97 6.57
CA PHE A 70 4.63 -9.07 5.80
C PHE A 70 5.06 -10.45 6.31
N ILE A 71 6.35 -10.64 6.62
CA ILE A 71 6.85 -11.90 7.16
C ILE A 71 6.19 -12.22 8.51
N TYR A 72 6.06 -11.20 9.37
CA TYR A 72 5.38 -11.36 10.66
C TYR A 72 3.90 -11.68 10.46
N GLY A 73 3.18 -10.94 9.60
CA GLY A 73 1.77 -11.19 9.28
C GLY A 73 1.51 -12.58 8.71
N TYR A 74 2.44 -13.09 7.90
CA TYR A 74 2.46 -14.48 7.44
C TYR A 74 2.63 -15.46 8.63
N SER A 75 3.62 -15.23 9.50
CA SER A 75 3.92 -16.13 10.63
C SER A 75 2.76 -16.29 11.61
N VAL A 76 1.96 -15.24 11.80
CA VAL A 76 0.78 -15.24 12.68
C VAL A 76 -0.51 -15.64 11.99
N HIS A 77 -0.46 -16.03 10.71
CA HIS A 77 -1.61 -16.44 9.89
C HIS A 77 -2.71 -15.37 9.76
N VAL A 78 -2.30 -14.10 9.71
CA VAL A 78 -3.22 -12.96 9.57
C VAL A 78 -3.23 -12.40 8.14
N MET A 79 -2.12 -12.49 7.41
CA MET A 79 -2.03 -12.03 6.01
C MET A 79 -1.92 -13.20 5.03
N GLY A 80 -2.75 -13.18 3.99
CA GLY A 80 -2.80 -14.22 2.94
C GLY A 80 -3.50 -15.52 3.35
N TYR A 81 -4.18 -15.52 4.50
CA TYR A 81 -5.01 -16.62 5.00
C TYR A 81 -6.47 -16.15 5.14
N PRO A 82 -7.46 -17.06 5.03
CA PRO A 82 -8.86 -16.70 5.24
C PRO A 82 -9.08 -16.15 6.65
N THR A 83 -9.83 -15.05 6.76
CA THR A 83 -10.17 -14.46 8.05
C THR A 83 -11.01 -15.44 8.87
N PRO A 84 -10.70 -15.67 10.16
CA PRO A 84 -11.43 -16.63 10.98
C PRO A 84 -12.86 -16.14 11.21
N TYR A 85 -13.84 -16.76 10.56
CA TYR A 85 -15.25 -16.43 10.74
C TYR A 85 -15.73 -16.89 12.14
N PRO A 86 -16.48 -16.06 12.90
CA PRO A 86 -16.85 -16.36 14.27
C PRO A 86 -18.01 -17.38 14.37
N VAL A 87 -17.81 -18.60 13.85
CA VAL A 87 -18.76 -19.72 13.97
C VAL A 87 -18.15 -20.77 14.89
N SER A 88 -18.61 -20.78 16.14
CA SER A 88 -18.30 -21.84 17.10
C SER A 88 -19.45 -21.98 18.09
N ASP A 89 -19.59 -23.14 18.71
CA ASP A 89 -20.61 -23.45 19.72
C ASP A 89 -20.65 -22.43 20.87
N ASP A 90 -19.50 -21.78 21.16
CA ASP A 90 -19.37 -20.66 22.09
C ASP A 90 -19.20 -19.31 21.36
N PRO A 91 -20.26 -18.52 21.12
CA PRO A 91 -20.17 -17.27 20.35
C PRO A 91 -19.19 -16.24 20.95
N LYS A 92 -18.99 -16.26 22.27
CA LYS A 92 -18.01 -15.39 22.95
C LYS A 92 -16.56 -15.75 22.61
N LYS A 93 -16.22 -17.04 22.49
CA LYS A 93 -14.86 -17.49 22.16
C LYS A 93 -14.56 -17.25 20.68
N ALA A 94 -15.53 -17.48 19.79
CA ALA A 94 -15.45 -17.14 18.38
C ALA A 94 -15.15 -15.65 18.16
N LEU A 95 -15.92 -14.77 18.83
CA LEU A 95 -15.72 -13.32 18.72
C LEU A 95 -14.36 -12.88 19.29
N ALA A 96 -13.91 -13.46 20.40
CA ALA A 96 -12.60 -13.16 20.97
C ALA A 96 -11.44 -13.56 20.03
N LYS A 97 -11.56 -14.71 19.33
CA LYS A 97 -10.57 -15.16 18.34
C LYS A 97 -10.53 -14.22 17.13
N TYR A 98 -11.70 -13.80 16.64
CA TYR A 98 -11.83 -12.83 15.55
C TYR A 98 -11.20 -11.48 15.91
N ASN A 99 -11.57 -10.90 17.06
CA ASN A 99 -11.06 -9.60 17.51
C ASN A 99 -9.54 -9.62 17.68
N ARG A 100 -8.96 -10.72 18.17
CA ARG A 100 -7.50 -10.84 18.32
C ARG A 100 -6.77 -10.88 16.97
N ALA A 101 -7.33 -11.55 15.97
CA ALA A 101 -6.76 -11.57 14.63
C ALA A 101 -6.80 -10.17 14.00
N TYR A 102 -7.95 -9.49 14.09
CA TYR A 102 -8.12 -8.12 13.62
C TYR A 102 -7.20 -7.12 14.32
N GLU A 103 -7.07 -7.19 15.65
CA GLU A 103 -6.19 -6.32 16.42
C GLU A 103 -4.71 -6.50 16.00
N THR A 104 -4.32 -7.74 15.69
CA THR A 104 -2.97 -8.05 15.22
C THR A 104 -2.74 -7.52 13.81
N GLU A 105 -3.72 -7.68 12.93
CA GLU A 105 -3.69 -7.13 11.56
C GLU A 105 -3.52 -5.61 11.58
N ALA A 106 -4.38 -4.91 12.31
CA ALA A 106 -4.38 -3.45 12.40
C ALA A 106 -3.05 -2.90 12.92
N LYS A 107 -2.41 -3.60 13.87
CA LYS A 107 -1.05 -3.23 14.34
C LYS A 107 -0.02 -3.36 13.23
N ILE A 108 -0.04 -4.46 12.48
CA ILE A 108 0.93 -4.69 11.40
C ILE A 108 0.74 -3.64 10.30
N GLU A 109 -0.50 -3.40 9.90
CA GLU A 109 -0.86 -2.39 8.89
C GLU A 109 -0.42 -0.99 9.33
N PHE A 110 -0.63 -0.62 10.60
CA PHE A 110 -0.18 0.66 11.14
C PHE A 110 1.34 0.87 10.97
N TYR A 111 2.16 -0.11 11.35
CA TYR A 111 3.62 0.00 11.18
C TYR A 111 4.03 -0.02 9.70
N PHE A 112 3.40 -0.89 8.90
CA PHE A 112 3.64 -0.95 7.47
C PHE A 112 3.39 0.41 6.81
N GLN A 113 2.28 1.08 7.16
CA GLN A 113 1.90 2.37 6.62
C GLN A 113 2.91 3.47 6.97
N LEU A 114 3.40 3.50 8.22
CA LEU A 114 4.43 4.44 8.65
C LEU A 114 5.75 4.24 7.89
N PHE A 115 6.19 2.99 7.74
CA PHE A 115 7.40 2.68 6.97
C PHE A 115 7.23 3.02 5.50
N MET A 116 6.06 2.75 4.93
CA MET A 116 5.74 3.05 3.54
C MET A 116 5.79 4.55 3.25
N ILE A 117 5.12 5.38 4.06
CA ILE A 117 5.12 6.85 3.89
C ILE A 117 6.55 7.41 3.98
N ALA A 118 7.32 6.94 4.96
CA ALA A 118 8.71 7.37 5.12
C ALA A 118 9.58 6.93 3.93
N ALA A 119 9.44 5.69 3.46
CA ALA A 119 10.15 5.17 2.29
C ALA A 119 9.83 6.00 1.04
N TYR A 120 8.56 6.28 0.78
CA TYR A 120 8.12 7.06 -0.37
C TYR A 120 8.71 8.47 -0.33
N GLY A 121 8.69 9.14 0.83
CA GLY A 121 9.31 10.45 1.02
C GLY A 121 10.80 10.46 0.66
N PHE A 122 11.56 9.48 1.15
CA PHE A 122 13.01 9.38 0.87
C PHE A 122 13.30 9.05 -0.60
N ILE A 123 12.56 8.11 -1.20
CA ILE A 123 12.74 7.70 -2.60
C ILE A 123 12.42 8.86 -3.55
N LYS A 124 11.27 9.50 -3.38
CA LYS A 124 10.84 10.64 -4.21
C LYS A 124 11.83 11.81 -4.09
N SER A 125 12.28 12.12 -2.88
CA SER A 125 13.30 13.15 -2.64
C SER A 125 14.63 12.82 -3.31
N SER A 126 15.07 11.55 -3.25
CA SER A 126 16.27 11.07 -3.94
C SER A 126 16.19 11.28 -5.45
N ILE A 127 15.04 10.93 -6.07
CA ILE A 127 14.81 11.10 -7.51
C ILE A 127 14.85 12.58 -7.91
N ILE A 128 14.19 13.47 -7.16
CA ILE A 128 14.19 14.90 -7.45
C ILE A 128 15.61 15.48 -7.37
N LEU A 129 16.37 15.13 -6.33
CA LEU A 129 17.77 15.57 -6.18
C LEU A 129 18.67 15.01 -7.29
N PHE A 130 18.42 13.78 -7.72
CA PHE A 130 19.13 13.18 -8.84
C PHE A 130 18.85 13.94 -10.15
N TYR A 131 17.59 14.28 -10.46
CA TYR A 131 17.26 15.14 -11.61
C TYR A 131 17.92 16.51 -11.50
N ARG A 132 17.93 17.09 -10.29
CA ARG A 132 18.58 18.36 -10.04
C ARG A 132 20.07 18.30 -10.36
N ARG A 133 20.74 17.21 -9.97
CA ARG A 133 22.16 16.97 -10.26
C ARG A 133 22.48 16.83 -11.75
N ILE A 134 21.54 16.33 -12.56
CA ILE A 134 21.74 16.17 -14.01
C ILE A 134 21.47 17.47 -14.77
N PHE A 135 20.36 18.15 -14.44
CA PHE A 135 19.82 19.22 -15.28
C PHE A 135 20.06 20.64 -14.75
N VAL A 136 20.42 20.81 -13.47
CA VAL A 136 20.77 22.13 -12.93
C VAL A 136 22.21 22.48 -13.30
N SER A 137 22.33 23.30 -14.34
CA SER A 137 23.60 23.95 -14.70
C SER A 137 23.82 25.28 -13.95
N ASN A 138 22.75 25.94 -13.49
CA ASN A 138 22.80 27.20 -12.74
C ASN A 138 21.70 27.22 -11.67
N THR A 139 22.07 27.56 -10.43
CA THR A 139 21.17 27.61 -9.26
C THR A 139 19.97 28.55 -9.45
N LYS A 140 20.08 29.56 -10.32
CA LYS A 140 18.98 30.50 -10.64
C LYS A 140 18.11 30.06 -11.83
N SER A 141 18.34 28.88 -12.41
CA SER A 141 17.52 28.39 -13.53
C SER A 141 16.07 28.15 -13.08
N ARG A 142 15.10 28.43 -13.96
CA ARG A 142 13.67 28.10 -13.72
C ARG A 142 13.48 26.66 -13.24
N PHE A 143 14.27 25.72 -13.78
CA PHE A 143 14.24 24.31 -13.37
C PHE A 143 14.74 24.08 -11.94
N ALA A 144 15.75 24.83 -11.48
CA ALA A 144 16.23 24.75 -10.10
C ALA A 144 15.15 25.21 -9.11
N ILE A 145 14.40 26.26 -9.47
CA ILE A 145 13.28 26.76 -8.65
C ILE A 145 12.14 25.73 -8.62
N ILE A 146 11.70 25.23 -9.78
CA ILE A 146 10.61 24.23 -9.87
C ILE A 146 10.99 22.95 -9.12
N SER A 147 12.21 22.45 -9.29
CA SER A 147 12.66 21.24 -8.56
C SER A 147 12.77 21.45 -7.06
N ASN A 148 13.13 22.66 -6.58
CA ASN A 148 13.10 22.97 -5.15
C ASN A 148 11.67 23.02 -4.59
N ILE A 149 10.73 23.60 -5.34
CA ILE A 149 9.31 23.61 -4.95
C ILE A 149 8.78 22.17 -4.89
N CYS A 150 9.06 21.36 -5.91
CA CYS A 150 8.67 19.95 -5.96
C CYS A 150 9.25 19.16 -4.77
N LEU A 151 10.55 19.34 -4.49
CA LEU A 151 11.20 18.72 -3.32
C LEU A 151 10.54 19.15 -2.01
N ALA A 152 10.26 20.45 -1.83
CA ALA A 152 9.61 20.97 -0.64
C ALA A 152 8.20 20.37 -0.47
N VAL A 153 7.41 20.32 -1.54
CA VAL A 153 6.08 19.70 -1.54
C VAL A 153 6.17 18.22 -1.17
N THR A 154 7.11 17.47 -1.75
CA THR A 154 7.30 16.04 -1.41
C THR A 154 7.69 15.81 0.05
N VAL A 155 8.60 16.64 0.58
CA VAL A 155 9.03 16.52 1.99
C VAL A 155 7.89 16.90 2.93
N VAL A 156 7.20 18.00 2.66
CA VAL A 156 6.04 18.43 3.46
C VAL A 156 4.93 17.39 3.40
N TRP A 157 4.65 16.83 2.23
CA TRP A 157 3.68 15.75 2.04
C TRP A 157 4.04 14.53 2.90
N ALA A 158 5.28 14.03 2.81
CA ALA A 158 5.72 12.86 3.56
C ALA A 158 5.64 13.09 5.07
N VAL A 159 6.10 14.26 5.55
CA VAL A 159 6.04 14.61 6.97
C VAL A 159 4.60 14.79 7.45
N ALA A 160 3.75 15.46 6.68
CA ALA A 160 2.36 15.70 7.03
C ALA A 160 1.58 14.39 7.17
N PHE A 161 1.68 13.49 6.19
CA PHE A 161 1.02 12.18 6.26
C PHE A 161 1.64 11.29 7.34
N PHE A 162 2.97 11.29 7.51
CA PHE A 162 3.60 10.52 8.58
C PHE A 162 3.07 10.94 9.96
N LEU A 163 2.99 12.25 10.22
CA LEU A 163 2.44 12.78 11.46
C LEU A 163 0.93 12.54 11.58
N LEU A 164 0.19 12.63 10.49
CA LEU A 164 -1.25 12.35 10.47
C LEU A 164 -1.54 10.91 10.89
N PHE A 165 -0.83 9.93 10.32
CA PHE A 165 -1.02 8.53 10.67
C PHE A 165 -0.46 8.19 12.06
N LEU A 166 0.68 8.78 12.43
CA LEU A 166 1.28 8.56 13.75
C LEU A 166 0.42 9.13 14.90
N PHE A 167 -0.20 10.30 14.69
CA PHE A 167 -1.00 11.01 15.69
C PHE A 167 -2.51 11.02 15.38
N GLY A 168 -2.99 10.15 14.51
CA GLY A 168 -4.39 10.13 14.07
C GLY A 168 -5.38 10.01 15.23
N CYS A 169 -5.07 9.16 16.22
CA CYS A 169 -5.86 9.01 17.45
C CYS A 169 -5.38 9.89 18.63
N LYS A 170 -4.59 10.93 18.37
CA LYS A 170 -4.02 11.85 19.38
C LYS A 170 -3.25 11.09 20.48
N THR A 171 -3.66 11.25 21.75
CA THR A 171 -3.03 10.60 22.91
C THR A 171 -3.47 9.15 23.12
N LYS A 172 -4.48 8.68 22.39
CA LYS A 172 -5.08 7.35 22.57
C LYS A 172 -4.61 6.40 21.46
N VAL A 173 -3.33 6.07 21.48
CA VAL A 173 -2.71 5.18 20.47
C VAL A 173 -3.41 3.82 20.42
N TYR A 174 -3.96 3.35 21.54
CA TYR A 174 -4.68 2.07 21.60
C TYR A 174 -5.93 2.01 20.71
N LEU A 175 -6.48 3.16 20.31
CA LEU A 175 -7.64 3.22 19.42
C LEU A 175 -7.28 2.85 17.98
N HIS A 176 -6.01 2.88 17.57
CA HIS A 176 -5.62 2.45 16.22
C HIS A 176 -5.94 0.98 15.93
N TRP A 177 -6.12 0.17 16.97
CA TRP A 177 -6.47 -1.25 16.88
C TRP A 177 -7.86 -1.56 17.45
N ALA A 178 -8.68 -0.53 17.70
CA ALA A 178 -10.08 -0.70 18.07
C ALA A 178 -10.94 -1.03 16.83
N PRO A 179 -12.18 -1.54 16.99
CA PRO A 179 -13.08 -1.77 15.87
C PRO A 179 -13.26 -0.51 15.03
N ILE A 180 -13.31 -0.65 13.70
CA ILE A 180 -13.28 0.47 12.75
C ILE A 180 -14.32 1.57 13.02
N GLN A 181 -15.48 1.20 13.57
CA GLN A 181 -16.52 2.16 13.94
C GLN A 181 -16.09 3.04 15.11
N GLU A 182 -15.44 2.48 16.13
CA GLU A 182 -14.91 3.23 17.26
C GLU A 182 -13.75 4.14 16.85
N VAL A 183 -12.92 3.68 15.90
CA VAL A 183 -11.87 4.52 15.30
C VAL A 183 -12.48 5.70 14.57
N ARG A 184 -13.49 5.46 13.73
CA ARG A 184 -14.17 6.50 12.96
C ARG A 184 -14.78 7.57 13.87
N ASP A 185 -15.41 7.16 14.97
CA ASP A 185 -16.09 8.07 15.89
C ASP A 185 -15.11 8.90 16.75
N LYS A 186 -13.93 8.34 17.10
CA LYS A 186 -13.00 8.98 18.05
C LYS A 186 -11.74 9.57 17.42
N CYS A 187 -11.27 9.02 16.30
CA CYS A 187 -10.03 9.40 15.63
C CYS A 187 -10.26 10.06 14.25
N GLY A 188 -11.49 9.98 13.73
CA GLY A 188 -11.82 10.40 12.37
C GLY A 188 -11.81 9.23 11.39
N ASP A 189 -12.24 9.48 10.16
CA ASP A 189 -12.44 8.42 9.16
C ASP A 189 -11.09 7.92 8.59
N PRO A 190 -10.64 6.70 8.95
CA PRO A 190 -9.37 6.16 8.44
C PRO A 190 -9.41 5.96 6.93
N LEU A 191 -10.59 5.67 6.38
CA LEU A 191 -10.79 5.41 4.97
C LEU A 191 -10.64 6.69 4.14
N ALA A 192 -11.11 7.82 4.68
CA ALA A 192 -10.88 9.13 4.09
C ALA A 192 -9.39 9.51 4.10
N ALA A 193 -8.69 9.30 5.22
CA ALA A 193 -7.26 9.59 5.36
C ALA A 193 -6.40 8.79 4.37
N GLU A 194 -6.67 7.49 4.24
CA GLU A 194 -5.97 6.60 3.31
C GLU A 194 -6.28 6.96 1.85
N SER A 195 -7.53 7.33 1.53
CA SER A 195 -7.88 7.81 0.18
C SER A 195 -7.10 9.08 -0.20
N ALA A 196 -6.98 10.02 0.73
CA ALA A 196 -6.24 11.26 0.53
C ALA A 196 -4.75 10.99 0.31
N LEU A 197 -4.19 10.03 1.05
CA LEU A 197 -2.82 9.56 0.86
C LEU A 197 -2.63 8.98 -0.54
N VAL A 198 -3.44 8.01 -0.97
CA VAL A 198 -3.27 7.32 -2.25
C VAL A 198 -3.46 8.28 -3.44
N ILE A 199 -4.45 9.18 -3.39
CA ILE A 199 -4.69 10.16 -4.46
C ILE A 199 -3.53 11.16 -4.54
N SER A 200 -3.10 11.72 -3.41
CA SER A 200 -2.02 12.70 -3.39
C SER A 200 -0.66 12.08 -3.75
N ASP A 201 -0.42 10.82 -3.35
CA ASP A 201 0.75 10.04 -3.74
C ASP A 201 0.86 9.93 -5.27
N LEU A 202 -0.24 9.55 -5.94
CA LEU A 202 -0.33 9.48 -7.40
C LEU A 202 -0.05 10.82 -8.07
N ILE A 203 -0.60 11.92 -7.54
CA ILE A 203 -0.37 13.27 -8.06
C ILE A 203 1.12 13.64 -7.95
N THR A 204 1.76 13.35 -6.81
CA THR A 204 3.18 13.64 -6.63
C THR A 204 4.07 12.80 -7.54
N ASP A 205 3.71 11.54 -7.82
CA ASP A 205 4.43 10.69 -8.78
C ASP A 205 4.37 11.27 -10.19
N LEU A 206 3.18 11.69 -10.64
CA LEU A 206 3.00 12.35 -11.93
C LEU A 206 3.84 13.63 -12.02
N ALA A 207 3.84 14.46 -10.97
CA ALA A 207 4.61 15.70 -10.96
C ALA A 207 6.13 15.45 -11.08
N ILE A 208 6.66 14.44 -10.37
CA ILE A 208 8.08 14.07 -10.43
C ILE A 208 8.42 13.47 -11.80
N LEU A 209 7.54 12.65 -12.36
CA LEU A 209 7.72 12.01 -13.66
C LEU A 209 7.76 13.05 -14.80
N LEU A 210 6.93 14.10 -14.71
CA LEU A 210 6.85 15.17 -15.70
C LEU A 210 7.96 16.22 -15.55
N LEU A 211 8.61 16.30 -14.38
CA LEU A 211 9.65 17.28 -14.06
C LEU A 211 10.77 17.41 -15.14
N PRO A 212 11.37 16.33 -15.67
CA PRO A 212 12.46 16.45 -16.65
C PRO A 212 12.00 16.75 -18.09
N PHE A 213 10.71 16.61 -18.43
CA PHE A 213 10.22 16.74 -19.82
C PHE A 213 10.57 18.07 -20.49
N PRO A 214 10.32 19.24 -19.87
CA PRO A 214 10.62 20.52 -20.50
C PRO A 214 12.11 20.71 -20.81
N LYS A 215 12.99 20.07 -20.02
CA LYS A 215 14.44 20.13 -20.22
C LYS A 215 14.93 19.17 -21.29
N ILE A 216 14.31 17.99 -21.40
CA ILE A 216 14.66 17.01 -22.43
C ILE A 216 14.35 17.56 -23.83
N TRP A 217 13.24 18.30 -24.00
CA TRP A 217 12.85 18.90 -25.28
C TRP A 217 13.77 20.03 -25.75
N THR A 218 14.50 20.66 -24.83
CA THR A 218 15.30 21.87 -25.12
C THR A 218 16.81 21.61 -25.16
N LEU A 219 17.27 20.41 -24.78
CA LEU A 219 18.69 20.16 -24.57
C LEU A 219 19.20 18.97 -25.41
N GLN A 220 20.09 19.24 -26.36
CA GLN A 220 20.78 18.22 -27.15
C GLN A 220 21.73 17.40 -26.26
N MET A 221 21.21 16.31 -25.68
CA MET A 221 21.96 15.45 -24.77
C MET A 221 22.74 14.36 -25.51
N SER A 222 23.92 14.03 -24.98
CA SER A 222 24.69 12.84 -25.39
C SER A 222 23.87 11.55 -25.21
N VAL A 223 24.02 10.58 -26.11
CA VAL A 223 23.29 9.30 -26.13
C VAL A 223 23.30 8.59 -24.76
N ARG A 224 24.43 8.59 -24.03
CA ARG A 224 24.53 7.98 -22.69
C ARG A 224 23.56 8.58 -21.66
N ARG A 225 23.38 9.90 -21.67
CA ARG A 225 22.43 10.60 -20.78
C ARG A 225 20.99 10.31 -21.20
N LYS A 226 20.73 10.23 -22.51
CA LYS A 226 19.41 9.87 -23.04
C LYS A 226 18.99 8.48 -22.58
N ILE A 227 19.88 7.49 -22.66
CA ILE A 227 19.61 6.12 -22.17
C ILE A 227 19.31 6.11 -20.67
N ALA A 228 20.16 6.76 -19.85
CA ALA A 228 19.94 6.81 -18.40
C ALA A 228 18.60 7.46 -18.04
N LEU A 229 18.21 8.54 -18.73
CA LEU A 229 16.92 9.21 -18.53
C LEU A 229 15.75 8.34 -18.97
N SER A 230 15.86 7.63 -20.11
CA SER A 230 14.83 6.69 -20.57
C SER A 230 14.62 5.55 -19.59
N CYS A 231 15.68 4.98 -19.01
CA CYS A 231 15.56 3.95 -17.98
C CYS A 231 14.83 4.46 -16.73
N ILE A 232 15.17 5.66 -16.25
CA ILE A 232 14.52 6.24 -15.07
C ILE A 232 13.06 6.58 -15.35
N PHE A 233 12.77 7.12 -16.53
CA PHE A 233 11.40 7.38 -16.96
C PHE A 233 10.59 6.08 -17.05
N GLY A 234 11.17 5.00 -17.56
CA GLY A 234 10.53 3.68 -17.61
C GLY A 234 10.20 3.12 -16.23
N VAL A 235 11.14 3.19 -15.29
CA VAL A 235 10.90 2.79 -13.89
C VAL A 235 9.83 3.68 -13.24
N GLY A 236 9.85 4.99 -13.50
CA GLY A 236 8.84 5.93 -13.02
C GLY A 236 7.45 5.65 -13.58
N LEU A 237 7.34 5.25 -14.85
CA LEU A 237 6.07 4.88 -15.47
C LEU A 237 5.50 3.57 -14.88
N MET A 238 6.38 2.61 -14.60
CA MET A 238 6.00 1.37 -13.91
C MET A 238 5.50 1.64 -12.47
N ALA A 239 6.20 2.52 -11.74
CA ALA A 239 5.75 2.94 -10.42
C ALA A 239 4.39 3.65 -10.48
N LEU A 240 4.22 4.56 -11.45
CA LEU A 240 2.95 5.24 -11.68
C LEU A 240 1.81 4.26 -11.98
N SER A 241 2.05 3.24 -12.82
CA SER A 241 1.03 2.21 -13.09
C SER A 241 0.65 1.44 -11.83
N ALA A 242 1.60 1.15 -10.95
CA ALA A 242 1.31 0.49 -9.68
C ALA A 242 0.46 1.38 -8.75
N SER A 243 0.75 2.69 -8.70
CA SER A 243 -0.05 3.67 -7.95
C SER A 243 -1.48 3.78 -8.48
N VAL A 244 -1.69 3.72 -9.80
CA VAL A 244 -3.04 3.69 -10.42
C VAL A 244 -3.78 2.41 -10.06
N VAL A 245 -3.12 1.25 -10.15
CA VAL A 245 -3.73 -0.04 -9.76
C VAL A 245 -4.12 -0.03 -8.28
N ARG A 246 -3.26 0.49 -7.40
CA ARG A 246 -3.56 0.65 -5.98
C ARG A 246 -4.80 1.51 -5.77
N LEU A 247 -4.89 2.66 -6.43
CA LEU A 247 -6.06 3.55 -6.34
C LEU A 247 -7.33 2.84 -6.83
N ALA A 248 -7.26 2.11 -7.96
CA ALA A 248 -8.40 1.38 -8.50
C ALA A 248 -8.91 0.31 -7.53
N ILE A 249 -8.02 -0.50 -6.95
CA ILE A 249 -8.37 -1.51 -5.93
C ILE A 249 -9.01 -0.83 -4.73
N TYR A 250 -8.41 0.26 -4.25
CA TYR A 250 -8.92 0.99 -3.10
C TYR A 250 -10.33 1.57 -3.33
N LEU A 251 -10.60 2.13 -4.52
CA LEU A 251 -11.92 2.63 -4.89
C LEU A 251 -12.96 1.50 -4.98
N ILE A 252 -12.58 0.32 -5.48
CA ILE A 252 -13.47 -0.85 -5.50
C ILE A 252 -13.82 -1.27 -4.06
N VAL A 253 -12.81 -1.40 -3.19
CA VAL A 253 -13.00 -1.75 -1.77
C VAL A 253 -13.90 -0.73 -1.08
N PHE A 254 -13.67 0.57 -1.33
CA PHE A 254 -14.45 1.66 -0.76
C PHE A 254 -15.94 1.62 -1.17
N LEU A 255 -16.22 1.37 -2.46
CA LEU A 255 -17.56 1.44 -3.01
C LEU A 255 -18.37 0.16 -2.76
N VAL A 256 -17.72 -1.00 -2.80
CA VAL A 256 -18.40 -2.30 -2.68
C VAL A 256 -18.56 -2.72 -1.21
N GLY A 257 -17.58 -2.39 -0.35
CA GLY A 257 -17.52 -2.88 1.02
C GLY A 257 -17.22 -4.38 1.10
N TYR A 258 -16.40 -4.80 2.07
CA TYR A 258 -16.13 -6.22 2.34
C TYR A 258 -16.81 -6.64 3.66
N GLU A 259 -17.63 -7.69 3.63
CA GLU A 259 -18.06 -8.38 4.85
C GLU A 259 -17.02 -9.43 5.26
N ALA A 260 -16.76 -9.57 6.57
CA ALA A 260 -15.84 -10.58 7.09
C ALA A 260 -16.32 -12.00 6.76
N GLY A 261 -15.43 -12.84 6.21
CA GLY A 261 -15.75 -14.20 5.76
C GLY A 261 -15.95 -14.37 4.25
N TYR A 262 -15.93 -13.29 3.45
CA TYR A 262 -16.03 -13.39 2.00
C TYR A 262 -14.69 -13.81 1.37
N ASP A 263 -14.55 -15.10 1.09
CA ASP A 263 -13.50 -15.66 0.23
C ASP A 263 -14.13 -15.96 -1.15
N PRO A 264 -13.97 -15.08 -2.15
CA PRO A 264 -14.53 -15.27 -3.50
C PRO A 264 -13.99 -16.55 -4.17
N ASP A 265 -12.86 -17.07 -3.70
CA ASP A 265 -12.21 -18.25 -4.26
C ASP A 265 -12.74 -19.56 -3.63
N ARG A 266 -13.46 -19.47 -2.49
CA ARG A 266 -13.86 -20.65 -1.69
C ARG A 266 -15.37 -20.82 -1.47
N GLU A 267 -16.18 -19.76 -1.49
CA GLU A 267 -17.61 -19.86 -1.18
C GLU A 267 -18.52 -19.70 -2.41
N SER A 268 -19.29 -20.76 -2.71
CA SER A 268 -20.45 -20.67 -3.60
C SER A 268 -21.62 -19.96 -2.87
N PRO A 269 -22.53 -19.29 -3.58
CA PRO A 269 -23.33 -18.15 -3.08
C PRO A 269 -24.46 -18.45 -2.08
N LEU A 270 -24.40 -19.57 -1.36
CA LEU A 270 -25.51 -20.12 -0.58
C LEU A 270 -25.79 -19.48 0.80
N PRO A 271 -24.86 -18.84 1.54
CA PRO A 271 -25.20 -18.25 2.84
C PRO A 271 -26.07 -16.99 2.76
N TYR A 272 -26.01 -16.24 1.64
CA TYR A 272 -26.79 -15.00 1.48
C TYR A 272 -28.24 -15.21 1.04
N LEU A 273 -28.55 -16.35 0.39
CA LEU A 273 -29.92 -16.64 -0.04
C LEU A 273 -30.89 -16.80 1.13
N VAL A 274 -30.43 -17.29 2.28
CA VAL A 274 -31.27 -17.46 3.48
C VAL A 274 -31.58 -16.12 4.13
N LYS A 275 -30.63 -15.17 4.11
CA LYS A 275 -30.79 -13.84 4.73
C LYS A 275 -31.61 -12.88 3.87
N SER A 276 -31.52 -13.00 2.53
CA SER A 276 -32.23 -12.12 1.60
C SER A 276 -33.71 -12.47 1.38
N TYR A 277 -34.12 -13.72 1.60
CA TYR A 277 -35.49 -14.19 1.32
C TYR A 277 -36.37 -14.38 2.57
N GLY A 278 -35.87 -14.10 3.77
CA GLY A 278 -36.67 -14.18 5.00
C GLY A 278 -37.26 -15.58 5.28
N LEU A 279 -36.68 -16.64 4.73
CA LEU A 279 -37.16 -18.00 4.93
C LEU A 279 -36.65 -18.52 6.28
N THR A 280 -37.56 -18.69 7.23
CA THR A 280 -37.30 -19.46 8.45
C THR A 280 -37.00 -20.90 8.07
N VAL A 281 -35.82 -21.39 8.45
CA VAL A 281 -35.47 -22.81 8.36
C VAL A 281 -36.45 -23.58 9.25
N GLN A 282 -37.41 -24.23 8.60
CA GLN A 282 -38.31 -25.17 9.28
C GLN A 282 -37.44 -26.32 9.79
N LYS A 283 -37.42 -26.51 11.12
CA LYS A 283 -36.77 -27.67 11.76
C LYS A 283 -37.16 -28.95 10.99
N PRO A 284 -36.21 -29.86 10.70
CA PRO A 284 -36.61 -31.17 10.22
C PRO A 284 -37.41 -31.86 11.34
N LEU A 285 -38.70 -32.10 11.09
CA LEU A 285 -39.55 -33.06 11.81
C LEU A 285 -39.13 -34.50 11.44
N PRO A 286 -39.45 -35.50 12.28
CA PRO A 286 -38.61 -36.65 12.54
C PRO A 286 -38.55 -37.63 11.36
N GLN A 287 -37.43 -38.33 11.24
CA GLN A 287 -37.29 -39.50 10.37
C GLN A 287 -38.36 -40.54 10.74
N CYS A 288 -39.32 -40.76 9.84
CA CYS A 288 -40.19 -41.93 9.92
C CYS A 288 -39.38 -43.19 9.59
N SER A 289 -39.36 -44.09 10.58
CA SER A 289 -39.01 -45.50 10.47
C SER A 289 -39.74 -46.18 9.30
N GLY A 290 -39.05 -47.09 8.63
CA GLY A 290 -39.64 -47.97 7.61
C GLY A 290 -38.63 -48.98 7.10
N GLY A 291 -38.26 -49.92 7.96
CA GLY A 291 -37.73 -51.21 7.50
C GLY A 291 -38.88 -52.13 7.11
N ALA A 292 -38.78 -52.74 5.93
CA ALA A 292 -39.20 -54.09 5.56
C ALA A 292 -38.79 -54.32 4.10
#